data_AF-A0A7U7I8L0-F1
#
_entry.id   AF-A0A7U7I8L0-F1
#
_cell.length_a   1.000
_cell.length_b   1.000
_cell.length_c   1.000
_cell.angle_alpha   90.00
_cell.angle_beta   90.00
_cell.angle_gamma   90.00
#
_symmetry.space_group_name_H-M   'P 1'
#
loop_
_entity.id
_entity.type
_entity.pdbx_description
1 polymer ?
#
loop_
_entity_poly.entity_id
_entity_poly.type
_entity_poly.pdbx_seq_one_letter_code
_entity_poly.pdbx_strand_id
1 'polypeptide(L)'
;MRKTLSLLCLLYPLLACGEASDAQRLNELGSRSRLLCASAMAYFDPREREPDSRGLTTVYHQLMTLETLVVQLGSPESLRRPLLTMKGLFETLEGLPRQQAAQFPPLVRQLLVAGGTLRQAAEATAAGLPDEPWAGELGAQSQAIATLLLDYQLRGYPLPEPQPFALGTDEVRRLDAEVGQRFERLQARYPQRAGELGKIDNTYRFVRSQLREGNGRLSGGAGFYLARAISDLDELAAAPSD
;
A
#
# COMPACT_ATOMS: atom_id res chain seq x y z
N MET A 1 43.78 3.76 25.13
CA MET A 1 42.94 4.19 23.98
C MET A 1 42.56 3.07 22.99
N ARG A 2 43.00 1.79 23.16
CA ARG A 2 42.60 0.65 22.29
C ARG A 2 41.29 -0.06 22.70
N LYS A 3 40.82 0.08 23.94
CA LYS A 3 39.60 -0.59 24.44
C LYS A 3 38.29 0.15 24.10
N THR A 4 38.34 1.45 23.86
CA THR A 4 37.18 2.25 23.41
C THR A 4 36.86 2.04 21.94
N LEU A 5 37.87 1.69 21.11
CA LEU A 5 37.66 1.43 19.68
C LEU A 5 36.88 0.12 19.43
N SER A 6 37.08 -0.91 20.26
CA SER A 6 36.38 -2.19 20.12
C SER A 6 34.90 -2.14 20.54
N LEU A 7 34.52 -1.20 21.41
CA LEU A 7 33.11 -1.01 21.80
C LEU A 7 32.31 -0.31 20.69
N LEU A 8 32.96 0.58 19.91
CA LEU A 8 32.32 1.30 18.81
C LEU A 8 31.97 0.38 17.62
N CYS A 9 32.78 -0.65 17.36
CA CYS A 9 32.53 -1.60 16.27
C CYS A 9 31.35 -2.56 16.53
N LEU A 10 30.95 -2.76 17.79
CA LEU A 10 29.80 -3.63 18.15
C LEU A 10 28.45 -2.90 18.07
N LEU A 11 28.44 -1.56 18.06
CA LEU A 11 27.22 -0.76 17.94
C LEU A 11 26.79 -0.50 16.49
N TYR A 12 27.74 -0.54 15.56
CA TYR A 12 27.47 -0.36 14.12
C TYR A 12 26.45 -1.34 13.52
N PRO A 13 26.52 -2.67 13.77
CA PRO A 13 25.55 -3.60 13.20
C PRO A 13 24.13 -3.40 13.75
N LEU A 14 23.99 -2.91 14.99
CA LEU A 14 22.67 -2.65 15.59
C LEU A 14 21.99 -1.42 14.97
N LEU A 15 22.75 -0.38 14.65
CA LEU A 15 22.23 0.82 13.98
C LEU A 15 21.84 0.53 12.53
N ALA A 16 22.67 -0.21 11.79
CA ALA A 16 22.38 -0.59 10.41
C ALA A 16 21.14 -1.50 10.27
N CYS A 17 20.93 -2.43 11.22
CA CYS A 17 19.71 -3.25 11.24
C CYS A 17 18.44 -2.44 11.58
N GLY A 18 18.56 -1.40 12.42
CA GLY A 18 17.44 -0.49 12.71
C GLY A 18 17.01 0.30 11.48
N GLU A 19 17.98 0.88 10.77
CA GLU A 19 17.73 1.72 9.59
C GLU A 19 17.13 0.94 8.41
N ALA A 20 17.60 -0.29 8.16
CA ALA A 20 17.02 -1.15 7.11
C ALA A 20 15.57 -1.54 7.43
N SER A 21 15.26 -1.80 8.71
CA SER A 21 13.90 -2.08 9.16
C SER A 21 12.98 -0.86 9.02
N ASP A 22 13.52 0.34 9.22
CA ASP A 22 12.77 1.59 9.01
C ASP A 22 12.50 1.87 7.53
N ALA A 23 13.47 1.63 6.65
CA ALA A 23 13.29 1.74 5.20
C ALA A 23 12.15 0.82 4.70
N GLN A 24 12.12 -0.42 5.20
CA GLN A 24 11.05 -1.37 4.92
C GLN A 24 9.67 -0.85 5.41
N ARG A 25 9.58 -0.37 6.65
CA ARG A 25 8.32 0.18 7.19
C ARG A 25 7.82 1.39 6.40
N LEU A 26 8.73 2.24 5.93
CA LEU A 26 8.40 3.40 5.09
C LEU A 26 7.87 2.96 3.72
N ASN A 27 8.45 1.90 3.13
CA ASN A 27 7.91 1.26 1.94
C ASN A 27 6.51 0.69 2.21
N GLU A 28 6.29 0.00 3.32
CA GLU A 28 4.97 -0.54 3.67
C GLU A 28 3.91 0.56 3.88
N LEU A 29 4.28 1.72 4.46
CA LEU A 29 3.35 2.84 4.61
C LEU A 29 2.73 3.28 3.27
N GLY A 30 3.50 3.29 2.18
CA GLY A 30 2.97 3.70 0.89
C GLY A 30 1.98 2.70 0.26
N SER A 31 2.18 1.39 0.45
CA SER A 31 1.28 0.34 -0.05
C SER A 31 0.01 0.31 0.79
N ARG A 32 0.14 0.35 2.11
CA ARG A 32 -0.95 0.38 3.09
C ARG A 32 -1.81 1.64 2.97
N SER A 33 -1.22 2.80 2.65
CA SER A 33 -1.96 4.05 2.40
C SER A 33 -2.91 3.91 1.20
N ARG A 34 -2.44 3.29 0.10
CA ARG A 34 -3.30 3.00 -1.06
C ARG A 34 -4.35 1.94 -0.74
N LEU A 35 -4.00 0.91 0.03
CA LEU A 35 -4.97 -0.11 0.48
C LEU A 35 -6.10 0.49 1.29
N LEU A 36 -5.79 1.41 2.21
CA LEU A 36 -6.80 2.13 2.98
C LEU A 36 -7.75 2.90 2.06
N CYS A 37 -7.20 3.68 1.10
CA CYS A 37 -8.00 4.44 0.15
C CYS A 37 -8.85 3.55 -0.76
N ALA A 38 -8.29 2.44 -1.26
CA ALA A 38 -8.98 1.45 -2.07
C ALA A 38 -10.14 0.79 -1.31
N SER A 39 -9.90 0.41 -0.05
CA SER A 39 -10.91 -0.19 0.83
C SER A 39 -12.01 0.81 1.17
N ALA A 40 -11.65 2.07 1.41
CA ALA A 40 -12.61 3.15 1.67
C ALA A 40 -13.50 3.42 0.46
N MET A 41 -12.96 3.47 -0.76
CA MET A 41 -13.76 3.57 -1.98
C MET A 41 -14.75 2.41 -2.13
N ALA A 42 -14.30 1.18 -1.86
CA ALA A 42 -15.17 0.01 -1.97
C ALA A 42 -16.32 0.02 -0.93
N TYR A 43 -16.07 0.49 0.29
CA TYR A 43 -17.09 0.50 1.36
C TYR A 43 -17.98 1.75 1.37
N PHE A 44 -17.43 2.91 1.03
CA PHE A 44 -18.13 4.20 0.97
C PHE A 44 -18.54 4.56 -0.47
N ASP A 45 -18.95 3.55 -1.24
CA ASP A 45 -19.59 3.75 -2.55
C ASP A 45 -21.01 4.30 -2.33
N PRO A 46 -21.35 5.48 -2.88
CA PRO A 46 -22.65 6.08 -2.66
C PRO A 46 -23.81 5.34 -3.34
N ARG A 47 -23.51 4.39 -4.24
CA ARG A 47 -24.50 3.57 -4.93
C ARG A 47 -24.91 2.35 -4.09
N GLU A 48 -24.04 1.90 -3.20
CA GLU A 48 -24.26 0.72 -2.38
C GLU A 48 -25.00 1.07 -1.09
N ARG A 49 -26.26 0.60 -1.02
CA ARG A 49 -27.15 0.84 0.12
C ARG A 49 -26.79 -0.01 1.33
N GLU A 50 -26.36 -1.25 1.09
CA GLU A 50 -26.06 -2.25 2.12
C GLU A 50 -24.71 -2.92 1.81
N PRO A 51 -23.58 -2.23 2.05
CA PRO A 51 -22.27 -2.84 1.86
C PRO A 51 -22.01 -3.93 2.89
N ASP A 52 -21.21 -4.92 2.52
CA ASP A 52 -20.76 -5.97 3.44
C ASP A 52 -19.97 -5.35 4.60
N SER A 53 -20.35 -5.67 5.84
CA SER A 53 -19.70 -5.17 7.05
C SER A 53 -18.22 -5.56 7.14
N ARG A 54 -17.81 -6.65 6.48
CA ARG A 54 -16.39 -7.04 6.34
C ARG A 54 -15.56 -5.98 5.60
N GLY A 55 -16.19 -5.19 4.74
CA GLY A 55 -15.56 -4.03 4.10
C GLY A 55 -15.12 -2.99 5.12
N LEU A 56 -15.97 -2.65 6.09
CA LEU A 56 -15.63 -1.70 7.15
C LEU A 56 -14.50 -2.21 8.03
N THR A 57 -14.55 -3.50 8.42
CA THR A 57 -13.45 -4.15 9.17
C THR A 57 -12.12 -4.05 8.40
N THR A 58 -12.16 -4.19 7.08
CA THR A 58 -10.97 -4.04 6.24
C THR A 58 -10.41 -2.62 6.29
N VAL A 59 -11.27 -1.58 6.20
CA VAL A 59 -10.84 -0.18 6.30
C VAL A 59 -10.18 0.10 7.66
N TYR A 60 -10.82 -0.34 8.75
CA TYR A 60 -10.27 -0.23 10.11
C TYR A 60 -8.91 -0.92 10.24
N HIS A 61 -8.80 -2.14 9.74
CA HIS A 61 -7.53 -2.88 9.77
C HIS A 61 -6.41 -2.08 9.10
N GLN A 62 -6.63 -1.56 7.88
CA GLN A 62 -5.60 -0.78 7.19
C GLN A 62 -5.22 0.50 7.95
N LEU A 63 -6.20 1.18 8.57
CA LEU A 63 -5.92 2.37 9.38
C LEU A 63 -5.08 2.02 10.61
N MET A 64 -5.42 0.95 11.33
CA MET A 64 -4.66 0.49 12.49
C MET A 64 -3.24 0.05 12.13
N THR A 65 -3.06 -0.60 10.98
CA THR A 65 -1.73 -0.96 10.47
C THR A 65 -0.90 0.30 10.20
N LEU A 66 -1.46 1.32 9.55
CA LEU A 66 -0.77 2.60 9.32
C LEU A 66 -0.40 3.31 10.64
N GLU A 67 -1.31 3.34 11.62
CA GLU A 67 -1.02 3.89 12.95
C GLU A 67 0.16 3.16 13.61
N THR A 68 0.15 1.82 13.56
CA THR A 68 1.21 0.99 14.12
C THR A 68 2.56 1.27 13.45
N LEU A 69 2.60 1.33 12.12
CA LEU A 69 3.82 1.63 11.38
C LEU A 69 4.38 3.02 11.72
N VAL A 70 3.53 4.05 11.79
CA VAL A 70 3.97 5.40 12.16
C VAL A 70 4.50 5.44 13.60
N VAL A 71 3.87 4.72 14.53
CA VAL A 71 4.38 4.59 15.91
C VAL A 71 5.74 3.90 15.96
N GLN A 72 5.91 2.80 15.22
CA GLN A 72 7.18 2.07 15.15
C GLN A 72 8.32 2.91 14.56
N LEU A 73 8.01 3.82 13.64
CA LEU A 73 8.94 4.80 13.07
C LEU A 73 9.24 6.00 13.99
N GLY A 74 8.77 5.97 15.24
CA GLY A 74 8.99 7.05 16.22
C GLY A 74 8.03 8.23 16.11
N SER A 75 6.93 8.09 15.36
CA SER A 75 5.88 9.11 15.18
C SER A 75 6.37 10.48 14.65
N PRO A 76 7.21 10.53 13.59
CA PRO A 76 7.67 11.79 13.04
C PRO A 76 6.49 12.63 12.54
N GLU A 77 6.55 13.95 12.79
CA GLU A 77 5.44 14.87 12.49
C GLU A 77 5.01 14.83 11.02
N SER A 78 5.97 14.66 10.11
CA SER A 78 5.75 14.54 8.67
C SER A 78 4.86 13.37 8.28
N LEU A 79 4.89 12.25 9.02
CA LEU A 79 4.04 11.08 8.80
C LEU A 79 2.77 11.15 9.66
N ARG A 80 2.89 11.60 10.90
CA ARG A 80 1.79 11.68 11.87
C ARG A 80 0.68 12.60 11.40
N ARG A 81 1.02 13.77 10.85
CA ARG A 81 0.03 14.77 10.43
C ARG A 81 -0.92 14.29 9.31
N PRO A 82 -0.44 13.78 8.16
CA PRO A 82 -1.33 13.26 7.14
C PRO A 82 -2.10 12.02 7.62
N LEU A 83 -1.51 11.15 8.44
CA LEU A 83 -2.23 10.03 9.06
C LEU A 83 -3.42 10.48 9.93
N LEU A 84 -3.24 11.50 10.79
CA LEU A 84 -4.34 12.05 11.58
C LEU A 84 -5.43 12.68 10.71
N THR A 85 -5.06 13.28 9.58
CA THR A 85 -6.04 13.78 8.61
C THR A 85 -6.84 12.62 8.00
N MET A 86 -6.18 11.53 7.60
CA MET A 86 -6.86 10.33 7.09
C MET A 86 -7.83 9.74 8.13
N LYS A 87 -7.41 9.67 9.40
CA LYS A 87 -8.24 9.19 10.52
C LYS A 87 -9.49 10.04 10.70
N GLY A 88 -9.36 11.36 10.80
CA GLY A 88 -10.52 12.25 10.97
C GLY A 88 -11.48 12.22 9.79
N LEU A 89 -10.97 12.06 8.55
CA LEU A 89 -11.81 11.86 7.37
C LEU A 89 -12.57 10.54 7.41
N PHE A 90 -11.92 9.47 7.87
CA PHE A 90 -12.57 8.17 8.04
C PHE A 90 -13.65 8.21 9.12
N GLU A 91 -13.38 8.81 10.29
CA GLU A 91 -14.38 9.01 11.36
C GLU A 91 -15.60 9.80 10.86
N THR A 92 -15.35 10.82 10.02
CA THR A 92 -16.42 11.59 9.37
C THR A 92 -17.23 10.73 8.40
N LEU A 93 -16.56 9.94 7.54
CA LEU A 93 -17.20 9.04 6.58
C LEU A 93 -18.07 7.98 7.28
N GLU A 94 -17.56 7.38 8.35
CA GLU A 94 -18.28 6.37 9.12
C GLU A 94 -19.48 6.94 9.88
N GLY A 95 -19.35 8.13 10.45
CA GLY A 95 -20.42 8.81 11.17
C GLY A 95 -21.56 9.30 10.28
N LEU A 96 -21.34 9.37 8.96
CA LEU A 96 -22.37 9.79 8.01
C LEU A 96 -23.38 8.66 7.73
N PRO A 97 -24.68 8.90 7.91
CA PRO A 97 -25.69 7.92 7.56
C PRO A 97 -25.78 7.75 6.03
N ARG A 98 -26.17 6.56 5.57
CA ARG A 98 -26.22 6.24 4.13
C ARG A 98 -27.19 7.12 3.33
N GLN A 99 -28.19 7.72 3.96
CA GLN A 99 -29.07 8.72 3.32
C GLN A 99 -28.29 9.97 2.87
N GLN A 100 -27.12 10.22 3.45
CA GLN A 100 -26.20 11.31 3.11
C GLN A 100 -25.05 10.85 2.20
N ALA A 101 -25.18 9.68 1.54
CA ALA A 101 -24.14 9.09 0.70
C ALA A 101 -23.57 10.00 -0.40
N ALA A 102 -24.33 11.00 -0.86
CA ALA A 102 -23.83 12.03 -1.78
C ALA A 102 -22.61 12.80 -1.24
N GLN A 103 -22.38 12.80 0.08
CA GLN A 103 -21.22 13.41 0.72
C GLN A 103 -19.98 12.50 0.75
N PHE A 104 -20.10 11.20 0.41
CA PHE A 104 -18.95 10.29 0.45
C PHE A 104 -17.87 10.64 -0.58
N PRO A 105 -18.18 10.88 -1.87
CA PRO A 105 -17.14 11.12 -2.86
C PRO A 105 -16.19 12.30 -2.56
N PRO A 106 -16.65 13.49 -2.14
CA PRO A 106 -15.73 14.57 -1.78
C PRO A 106 -14.87 14.28 -0.54
N LEU A 107 -15.36 13.48 0.41
CA LEU A 107 -14.57 13.04 1.57
C LEU A 107 -13.53 11.98 1.18
N VAL A 108 -13.91 11.02 0.33
CA VAL A 108 -12.98 10.03 -0.24
C VAL A 108 -11.91 10.72 -1.08
N ARG A 109 -12.25 11.78 -1.83
CA ARG A 109 -11.25 12.60 -2.53
C ARG A 109 -10.23 13.21 -1.57
N GLN A 110 -10.67 13.75 -0.43
CA GLN A 110 -9.76 14.27 0.58
C GLN A 110 -8.89 13.17 1.20
N LEU A 111 -9.46 11.97 1.39
CA LEU A 111 -8.73 10.81 1.88
C LEU A 111 -7.61 10.40 0.91
N LEU A 112 -7.88 10.40 -0.39
CA LEU A 112 -6.88 10.14 -1.44
C LEU A 112 -5.73 11.17 -1.41
N VAL A 113 -6.05 12.45 -1.23
CA VAL A 113 -5.03 13.52 -1.10
C VAL A 113 -4.17 13.29 0.15
N ALA A 114 -4.79 13.04 1.30
CA ALA A 114 -4.07 12.80 2.55
C ALA A 114 -3.20 11.54 2.47
N GLY A 115 -3.71 10.46 1.85
CA GLY A 115 -2.94 9.24 1.59
C GLY A 115 -1.75 9.45 0.65
N GLY A 116 -1.92 10.31 -0.37
CA GLY A 116 -0.83 10.76 -1.25
C GLY A 116 0.25 11.53 -0.49
N THR A 117 -0.15 12.47 0.38
CA THR A 117 0.78 13.22 1.24
C THR A 117 1.55 12.31 2.19
N LEU A 118 0.89 11.35 2.83
CA LEU A 118 1.55 10.36 3.70
C LEU A 118 2.60 9.56 2.92
N ARG A 119 2.26 9.10 1.72
CA ARG A 119 3.18 8.34 0.87
C ARG A 119 4.38 9.18 0.43
N GLN A 120 4.17 10.42 0.00
CA GLN A 120 5.28 11.31 -0.38
C GLN A 120 6.21 11.59 0.81
N ALA A 121 5.65 11.77 2.00
CA ALA A 121 6.45 11.94 3.21
C ALA A 121 7.25 10.67 3.57
N ALA A 122 6.66 9.49 3.37
CA ALA A 122 7.36 8.23 3.58
C ALA A 122 8.50 8.03 2.56
N GLU A 123 8.25 8.28 1.27
CA GLU A 123 9.25 8.23 0.20
C GLU A 123 10.42 9.21 0.45
N ALA A 124 10.12 10.44 0.86
CA ALA A 124 11.14 11.44 1.18
C ALA A 124 11.99 11.05 2.40
N THR A 125 11.38 10.38 3.40
CA THR A 125 12.09 9.89 4.58
C THR A 125 12.97 8.68 4.23
N ALA A 126 12.49 7.79 3.35
CA ALA A 126 13.21 6.59 2.94
C ALA A 126 14.44 6.88 2.08
N ALA A 127 14.45 7.97 1.31
CA ALA A 127 15.53 8.32 0.39
C ALA A 127 16.92 8.46 1.03
N GLY A 128 17.00 8.66 2.35
CA GLY A 128 18.25 8.76 3.10
C GLY A 128 18.67 7.50 3.84
N LEU A 129 17.87 6.43 3.80
CA LEU A 129 18.13 5.20 4.55
C LEU A 129 18.83 4.15 3.67
N PRO A 130 19.67 3.28 4.26
CA PRO A 130 20.22 2.12 3.58
C PRO A 130 19.09 1.18 3.15
N ASP A 131 19.10 0.81 1.88
CA ASP A 131 18.14 -0.13 1.30
C ASP A 131 18.66 -1.57 1.43
N GLU A 132 17.84 -2.47 1.97
CA GLU A 132 18.11 -3.90 1.96
C GLU A 132 17.51 -4.45 0.65
N PRO A 133 18.30 -5.07 -0.25
CA PRO A 133 17.84 -5.35 -1.61
C PRO A 133 16.57 -6.22 -1.69
N TRP A 134 16.39 -7.16 -0.78
CA TRP A 134 15.21 -8.04 -0.78
C TRP A 134 13.95 -7.27 -0.37
N ALA A 135 13.99 -6.59 0.77
CA ALA A 135 12.91 -5.76 1.28
C ALA A 135 12.57 -4.60 0.32
N GLY A 136 13.59 -3.98 -0.29
CA GLY A 136 13.43 -2.91 -1.28
C GLY A 136 12.74 -3.40 -2.55
N GLU A 137 13.15 -4.55 -3.12
CA GLU A 137 12.52 -5.09 -4.33
C GLU A 137 11.09 -5.57 -4.10
N LEU A 138 10.81 -6.19 -2.94
CA LEU A 138 9.46 -6.59 -2.55
C LEU A 138 8.58 -5.38 -2.25
N GLY A 139 9.10 -4.39 -1.54
CA GLY A 139 8.42 -3.11 -1.31
C GLY A 139 8.04 -2.44 -2.62
N ALA A 140 8.97 -2.35 -3.57
CA ALA A 140 8.69 -1.80 -4.90
C ALA A 140 7.59 -2.59 -5.63
N GLN A 141 7.57 -3.92 -5.51
CA GLN A 141 6.54 -4.78 -6.12
C GLN A 141 5.17 -4.57 -5.48
N SER A 142 5.12 -4.51 -4.15
CA SER A 142 3.94 -4.20 -3.36
C SER A 142 3.34 -2.84 -3.78
N GLN A 143 4.18 -1.81 -3.90
CA GLN A 143 3.81 -0.47 -4.37
C GLN A 143 3.18 -0.46 -5.77
N ALA A 144 3.74 -1.25 -6.69
CA ALA A 144 3.24 -1.34 -8.05
C ALA A 144 1.84 -1.97 -8.09
N ILE A 145 1.63 -3.08 -7.36
CA ILE A 145 0.32 -3.74 -7.25
C ILE A 145 -0.68 -2.84 -6.51
N ALA A 146 -0.27 -2.15 -5.45
CA ALA A 146 -1.11 -1.19 -4.73
C ALA A 146 -1.55 -0.02 -5.61
N THR A 147 -0.70 0.42 -6.53
CA THR A 147 -1.03 1.45 -7.52
C THR A 147 -2.07 0.93 -8.52
N LEU A 148 -1.92 -0.29 -9.04
CA LEU A 148 -2.92 -0.93 -9.91
C LEU A 148 -4.26 -1.14 -9.19
N LEU A 149 -4.24 -1.55 -7.93
CA LEU A 149 -5.45 -1.70 -7.11
C LEU A 149 -6.17 -0.36 -6.94
N LEU A 150 -5.43 0.71 -6.64
CA LEU A 150 -6.03 2.03 -6.47
C LEU A 150 -6.70 2.50 -7.77
N ASP A 151 -6.01 2.37 -8.91
CA ASP A 151 -6.57 2.71 -10.22
C ASP A 151 -7.80 1.86 -10.56
N TYR A 152 -7.74 0.55 -10.28
CA TYR A 152 -8.87 -0.34 -10.44
C TYR A 152 -10.10 0.15 -9.67
N GLN A 153 -9.95 0.50 -8.39
CA GLN A 153 -11.06 1.03 -7.59
C GLN A 153 -11.54 2.40 -8.10
N LEU A 154 -10.63 3.29 -8.49
CA LEU A 154 -10.96 4.62 -9.02
C LEU A 154 -11.82 4.55 -10.28
N ARG A 155 -11.57 3.60 -11.18
CA ARG A 155 -12.38 3.41 -12.40
C ARG A 155 -13.82 3.03 -12.10
N GLY A 156 -14.05 2.37 -10.97
CA GLY A 156 -15.38 1.98 -10.52
C GLY A 156 -16.07 3.02 -9.65
N TYR A 157 -15.32 3.80 -8.87
CA TYR A 157 -15.85 4.74 -7.90
C TYR A 157 -16.36 6.05 -8.55
N PRO A 158 -17.54 6.58 -8.15
CA PRO A 158 -18.07 7.82 -8.72
C PRO A 158 -17.38 9.06 -8.13
N LEU A 159 -16.06 9.19 -8.34
CA LEU A 159 -15.27 10.33 -7.88
C LEU A 159 -15.44 11.55 -8.81
N PRO A 160 -15.71 12.75 -8.26
CA PRO A 160 -15.56 13.99 -9.02
C PRO A 160 -14.10 14.21 -9.41
N GLU A 161 -13.85 14.48 -10.70
CA GLU A 161 -12.51 14.80 -11.23
C GLU A 161 -11.43 13.76 -10.84
N PRO A 162 -11.53 12.50 -11.32
CA PRO A 162 -10.60 11.44 -10.94
C PRO A 162 -9.19 11.58 -11.54
N GLN A 163 -8.99 12.48 -12.50
CA GLN A 163 -7.76 12.61 -13.30
C GLN A 163 -6.47 12.79 -12.49
N PRO A 164 -6.44 13.48 -11.33
CA PRO A 164 -5.22 13.59 -10.52
C PRO A 164 -4.77 12.27 -9.88
N PHE A 165 -5.63 11.26 -9.85
CA PHE A 165 -5.38 9.98 -9.17
C PHE A 165 -5.35 8.79 -10.13
N ALA A 166 -6.12 8.87 -11.22
CA ALA A 166 -6.26 7.78 -12.19
C ALA A 166 -5.05 7.68 -13.12
N LEU A 167 -4.74 6.44 -13.52
CA LEU A 167 -3.72 6.16 -14.52
C LEU A 167 -4.30 6.21 -15.94
N GLY A 168 -3.51 6.71 -16.88
CA GLY A 168 -3.79 6.53 -18.30
C GLY A 168 -3.76 5.04 -18.69
N THR A 169 -4.52 4.65 -19.73
CA THR A 169 -4.58 3.25 -20.18
C THR A 169 -3.19 2.69 -20.52
N ASP A 170 -2.32 3.49 -21.12
CA ASP A 170 -0.93 3.09 -21.41
C ASP A 170 -0.10 2.91 -20.15
N GLU A 171 -0.31 3.75 -19.13
CA GLU A 171 0.38 3.64 -17.85
C GLU A 171 -0.02 2.37 -17.11
N VAL A 172 -1.32 2.02 -17.10
CA VAL A 172 -1.79 0.75 -16.54
C VAL A 172 -1.15 -0.43 -17.26
N ARG A 173 -1.12 -0.44 -18.60
CA ARG A 173 -0.50 -1.53 -19.37
C ARG A 173 0.99 -1.66 -19.11
N ARG A 174 1.70 -0.53 -19.01
CA ARG A 174 3.13 -0.51 -18.68
C ARG A 174 3.36 -1.05 -17.27
N LEU A 175 2.63 -0.54 -16.28
CA LEU A 175 2.78 -0.96 -14.89
C LEU A 175 2.45 -2.45 -14.71
N ASP A 176 1.41 -2.94 -15.37
CA ASP A 176 1.07 -4.37 -15.45
C ASP A 176 2.21 -5.24 -16.00
N ALA A 177 2.85 -4.79 -17.09
CA ALA A 177 3.99 -5.49 -17.66
C ALA A 177 5.21 -5.47 -16.72
N GLU A 178 5.47 -4.34 -16.06
CA GLU A 178 6.54 -4.19 -15.09
C GLU A 178 6.38 -5.11 -13.87
N VAL A 179 5.14 -5.24 -13.35
CA VAL A 179 4.82 -6.17 -12.26
C VAL A 179 5.16 -7.61 -12.64
N GLY A 180 4.76 -8.06 -13.83
CA GLY A 180 5.08 -9.40 -14.32
C GLY A 180 6.59 -9.64 -14.46
N GLN A 181 7.30 -8.71 -15.10
CA GLN A 181 8.77 -8.80 -15.25
C GLN A 181 9.51 -8.79 -13.92
N ARG A 182 9.03 -8.02 -12.93
CA ARG A 182 9.67 -7.98 -11.60
C ARG A 182 9.47 -9.29 -10.84
N PHE A 183 8.31 -9.96 -10.96
CA PHE A 183 8.15 -11.30 -10.40
C PHE A 183 9.12 -12.32 -11.01
N GLU A 184 9.29 -12.31 -12.33
CA GLU A 184 10.26 -13.18 -13.01
C GLU A 184 11.69 -12.94 -12.50
N ARG A 185 12.09 -11.66 -12.36
CA ARG A 185 13.41 -11.30 -11.81
C ARG A 185 13.58 -11.72 -10.35
N LEU A 186 12.58 -11.46 -9.51
CA LEU A 186 12.59 -11.84 -8.10
C LEU A 186 12.75 -13.35 -7.93
N GLN A 187 12.00 -14.15 -8.69
CA GLN A 187 12.08 -15.61 -8.64
C GLN A 187 13.44 -16.14 -9.12
N ALA A 188 14.04 -15.52 -10.14
CA ALA A 188 15.36 -15.89 -10.63
C ALA A 188 16.48 -15.49 -9.65
N ARG A 189 16.34 -14.34 -8.98
CA ARG A 189 17.33 -13.81 -8.04
C ARG A 189 17.31 -14.51 -6.68
N TYR A 190 16.12 -14.94 -6.23
CA TYR A 190 15.90 -15.60 -4.93
C TYR A 190 15.26 -16.98 -5.13
N PRO A 191 15.98 -17.96 -5.72
CA PRO A 191 15.42 -19.28 -6.02
C PRO A 191 14.92 -20.02 -4.77
N GLN A 192 15.50 -19.76 -3.61
CA GLN A 192 15.06 -20.31 -2.32
C GLN A 192 13.67 -19.81 -1.89
N ARG A 193 13.24 -18.64 -2.38
CA ARG A 193 11.91 -18.05 -2.12
C ARG A 193 10.95 -18.18 -3.31
N ALA A 194 11.36 -18.84 -4.40
CA ALA A 194 10.57 -18.91 -5.63
C ALA A 194 9.17 -19.53 -5.43
N GLY A 195 9.03 -20.48 -4.51
CA GLY A 195 7.73 -21.07 -4.17
C GLY A 195 6.75 -20.08 -3.53
N GLU A 196 7.23 -19.20 -2.65
CA GLU A 196 6.42 -18.15 -2.02
C GLU A 196 6.05 -17.08 -3.04
N LEU A 197 7.05 -16.56 -3.76
CA LEU A 197 6.87 -15.58 -4.84
C LEU A 197 5.93 -16.07 -5.94
N GLY A 198 6.02 -17.35 -6.32
CA GLY A 198 5.15 -17.94 -7.33
C GLY A 198 3.68 -18.01 -6.91
N LYS A 199 3.38 -18.18 -5.61
CA LYS A 199 1.99 -18.12 -5.10
C LYS A 199 1.42 -16.71 -5.21
N ILE A 200 2.23 -15.71 -4.87
CA ILE A 200 1.84 -14.29 -4.95
C ILE A 200 1.64 -13.90 -6.43
N ASP A 201 2.57 -14.27 -7.32
CA ASP A 201 2.44 -14.02 -8.77
C ASP A 201 1.18 -14.67 -9.34
N ASN A 202 0.89 -15.92 -8.99
CA ASN A 202 -0.34 -16.60 -9.42
C ASN A 202 -1.60 -15.87 -8.94
N THR A 203 -1.59 -15.34 -7.71
CA THR A 203 -2.69 -14.53 -7.16
C THR A 203 -2.92 -13.26 -7.98
N TYR A 204 -1.84 -12.55 -8.33
CA TYR A 204 -1.91 -11.37 -9.18
C TYR A 204 -2.40 -11.72 -10.60
N ARG A 205 -1.82 -12.76 -11.22
CA ARG A 205 -2.16 -13.20 -12.58
C ARG A 205 -3.61 -13.60 -12.74
N PHE A 206 -4.22 -14.19 -11.70
CA PHE A 206 -5.62 -14.59 -11.70
C PHE A 206 -6.59 -13.42 -12.00
N VAL A 207 -6.24 -12.21 -11.57
CA VAL A 207 -7.10 -11.02 -11.71
C VAL A 207 -6.62 -10.03 -12.78
N ARG A 208 -5.53 -10.36 -13.46
CA ARG A 208 -4.85 -9.49 -14.42
C ARG A 208 -5.72 -9.08 -15.61
N SER A 209 -6.57 -9.98 -16.12
CA SER A 209 -7.49 -9.64 -17.22
C SER A 209 -8.46 -8.52 -16.83
N GLN A 210 -8.94 -8.54 -15.59
CA GLN A 210 -9.89 -7.55 -15.08
C GLN A 210 -9.27 -6.15 -14.97
N LEU A 211 -7.97 -6.07 -14.66
CA LEU A 211 -7.21 -4.82 -14.66
C LEU A 211 -7.09 -4.22 -16.08
N ARG A 212 -6.99 -5.08 -17.11
CA ARG A 212 -6.80 -4.68 -18.50
C ARG A 212 -8.09 -4.34 -19.23
N GLU A 213 -9.16 -5.10 -18.97
CA GLU A 213 -10.39 -5.03 -19.75
C GLU A 213 -11.26 -3.84 -19.33
N GLY A 214 -11.13 -3.32 -18.10
CA GLY A 214 -11.59 -1.96 -17.78
C GLY A 214 -13.07 -1.65 -18.07
N ASN A 215 -13.95 -2.65 -18.07
CA ASN A 215 -15.34 -2.54 -18.52
C ASN A 215 -16.27 -1.72 -17.59
N GLY A 216 -15.72 -0.89 -16.69
CA GLY A 216 -16.45 -0.02 -15.75
C GLY A 216 -17.23 -0.75 -14.64
N ARG A 217 -17.48 -2.05 -14.78
CA ARG A 217 -18.02 -2.91 -13.72
C ARG A 217 -16.88 -3.52 -12.92
N LEU A 218 -16.71 -3.06 -11.68
CA LEU A 218 -15.86 -3.74 -10.72
C LEU A 218 -16.43 -5.15 -10.52
N SER A 219 -15.65 -6.16 -10.88
CA SER A 219 -15.86 -7.50 -10.36
C SER A 219 -15.32 -7.48 -8.93
N GLY A 220 -16.19 -7.74 -7.94
CA GLY A 220 -15.85 -7.61 -6.51
C GLY A 220 -14.65 -8.46 -6.07
N GLY A 221 -14.26 -9.46 -6.86
CA GLY A 221 -13.14 -10.35 -6.54
C GLY A 221 -11.75 -9.73 -6.74
N ALA A 222 -11.52 -8.90 -7.76
CA ALA A 222 -10.17 -8.45 -8.09
C ALA A 222 -9.51 -7.65 -6.97
N GLY A 223 -10.26 -6.76 -6.32
CA GLY A 223 -9.76 -5.96 -5.21
C GLY A 223 -9.21 -6.81 -4.06
N PHE A 224 -9.90 -7.91 -3.74
CA PHE A 224 -9.49 -8.84 -2.68
C PHE A 224 -8.14 -9.51 -2.99
N TYR A 225 -7.98 -10.07 -4.20
CA TYR A 225 -6.74 -10.77 -4.56
C TYR A 225 -5.54 -9.82 -4.64
N LEU A 226 -5.73 -8.61 -5.16
CA LEU A 226 -4.67 -7.59 -5.18
C LEU A 226 -4.29 -7.18 -3.75
N ALA A 227 -5.26 -6.96 -2.87
CA ALA A 227 -5.00 -6.63 -1.47
C ALA A 227 -4.26 -7.76 -0.73
N ARG A 228 -4.58 -9.02 -1.05
CA ARG A 228 -3.87 -10.17 -0.51
C ARG A 228 -2.43 -10.23 -1.01
N ALA A 229 -2.20 -10.08 -2.31
CA ALA A 229 -0.85 -10.07 -2.89
C ALA A 229 0.03 -8.94 -2.31
N ILE A 230 -0.54 -7.75 -2.06
CA ILE A 230 0.17 -6.64 -1.41
C ILE A 230 0.57 -7.03 0.01
N SER A 231 -0.37 -7.55 0.80
CA SER A 231 -0.10 -7.95 2.19
C SER A 231 0.94 -9.07 2.28
N ASP A 232 0.90 -10.04 1.37
CA ASP A 232 1.92 -11.10 1.29
C ASP A 232 3.32 -10.56 0.99
N LEU A 233 3.42 -9.60 0.07
CA LEU A 233 4.71 -9.01 -0.28
C LEU A 233 5.28 -8.19 0.89
N ASP A 234 4.43 -7.44 1.58
CA ASP A 234 4.82 -6.65 2.75
C ASP A 234 5.24 -7.57 3.92
N GLU A 235 4.51 -8.68 4.15
CA GLU A 235 4.87 -9.70 5.15
C GLU A 235 6.18 -10.42 4.79
N LEU A 236 6.37 -10.76 3.51
CA LEU A 236 7.57 -11.43 3.03
C LEU A 236 8.80 -10.50 3.08
N ALA A 237 8.62 -9.20 2.88
CA ALA A 237 9.67 -8.19 3.04
C ALA A 237 10.11 -8.02 4.50
N ALA A 238 9.22 -8.31 5.46
CA ALA A 238 9.55 -8.32 6.88
C ALA A 238 10.33 -9.55 7.33
N ALA A 239 10.35 -10.61 6.52
CA ALA A 239 11.14 -11.80 6.76
C ALA A 239 12.59 -11.58 6.29
N PRO A 240 13.61 -12.06 7.05
CA PRO A 240 15.00 -11.95 6.64
C PRO A 240 15.29 -12.68 5.32
N SER A 241 16.25 -12.14 4.56
CA SER A 241 16.56 -12.55 3.18
C SER A 241 17.26 -13.91 3.02
N ASP A 242 17.64 -14.56 4.12
CA ASP A 242 18.48 -15.78 4.25
C ASP A 242 19.90 -15.64 3.64
#